data_AF-A0A1H4EZ65-F1
#
_entry.id   AF-A0A1H4EZ65-F1
#
_cell.length_a   1.000
_cell.length_b   1.000
_cell.length_c   1.000
_cell.angle_alpha   90.00
_cell.angle_beta   90.00
_cell.angle_gamma   90.00
#
_symmetry.space_group_name_H-M   'P 1'
#
loop_
_entity.id
_entity.type
_entity.pdbx_description
1 polymer ?
#
loop_
_entity_poly.entity_id
_entity_poly.type
_entity_poly.pdbx_seq_one_letter_code
_entity_poly.pdbx_strand_id
1 'polypeptide(L)'
;MLPVVFPVVMAFGGVLGIAGIPIPSVETGIALSALVLGLMVVLAVRPPLWVAAVLVGAFAIFHGHAHGTELPDAASPLAYSLGFVIATGLLHLSGIAFGELTRWPWGSNAVRAGGAIISLAGVGFLAGML
;
A
#
# COMPACT_ATOMS: atom_id res chain seq x y z
N MET A 1 3.49 -0.61 14.40
CA MET A 1 4.72 -0.15 13.73
C MET A 1 4.53 0.00 12.23
N LEU A 2 4.20 -1.06 11.48
CA LEU A 2 3.99 -0.95 10.03
C LEU A 2 2.93 0.09 9.59
N PRO A 3 1.77 0.24 10.28
CA PRO A 3 0.80 1.30 9.98
C PRO A 3 1.29 2.73 10.20
N VAL A 4 2.48 2.91 10.79
CA VAL A 4 3.15 4.21 10.96
C VAL A 4 4.27 4.36 9.94
N VAL A 5 5.06 3.29 9.70
CA VAL A 5 6.14 3.30 8.70
C VAL A 5 5.62 3.68 7.32
N PHE A 6 4.49 3.09 6.89
CA PHE A 6 3.97 3.33 5.55
C PHE A 6 3.60 4.80 5.32
N PRO A 7 2.72 5.46 6.11
CA PRO A 7 2.38 6.87 5.87
C PRO A 7 3.56 7.83 6.00
N VAL A 8 4.51 7.57 6.91
CA VAL A 8 5.69 8.43 7.08
C VAL A 8 6.61 8.38 5.85
N VAL A 9 6.93 7.18 5.36
CA VAL A 9 7.77 7.03 4.17
C VAL A 9 7.02 7.45 2.91
N MET A 10 5.70 7.24 2.88
CA MET A 10 4.84 7.72 1.82
C MET A 10 4.83 9.24 1.72
N ALA A 11 4.78 9.96 2.84
CA ALA A 11 4.89 11.42 2.83
C ALA A 11 6.22 11.88 2.20
N PHE A 12 7.32 11.17 2.50
CA PHE A 12 8.61 11.43 1.84
C PHE A 12 8.55 11.19 0.32
N GLY A 13 7.96 10.08 -0.13
CA GLY A 13 7.71 9.84 -1.55
C GLY A 13 6.86 10.95 -2.19
N GLY A 14 5.83 11.43 -1.48
CA GLY A 14 4.99 12.54 -1.92
C GLY A 14 5.76 13.84 -2.12
N VAL A 15 6.69 14.15 -1.22
CA VAL A 15 7.59 15.31 -1.39
C VAL A 15 8.43 15.16 -2.67
N LEU A 16 8.93 13.97 -2.98
CA LEU A 16 9.67 13.73 -4.24
C LEU A 16 8.78 13.94 -5.47
N GLY A 17 7.52 13.48 -5.42
CA GLY A 17 6.53 13.69 -6.49
C GLY A 17 6.22 15.18 -6.71
N ILE A 18 5.96 15.93 -5.63
CA ILE A 18 5.71 17.37 -5.69
C ILE A 18 6.93 18.13 -6.23
N ALA A 19 8.14 17.70 -5.86
CA ALA A 19 9.39 18.28 -6.33
C ALA A 19 9.71 17.93 -7.80
N GLY A 20 8.89 17.08 -8.45
CA GLY A 20 9.10 16.66 -9.84
C GLY A 20 10.32 15.76 -10.02
N ILE A 21 10.83 15.14 -8.95
CA ILE A 21 11.98 14.22 -9.03
C ILE A 21 11.48 12.92 -9.67
N PRO A 22 11.94 12.54 -10.87
CA PRO A 22 11.41 11.37 -11.55
C PRO A 22 11.86 10.08 -10.86
N ILE A 23 10.89 9.21 -10.56
CA ILE A 23 11.14 7.82 -10.17
C ILE A 23 10.67 6.93 -11.31
N PRO A 24 11.52 6.03 -11.84
CA PRO A 24 11.11 5.14 -12.92
C PRO A 24 10.09 4.12 -12.42
N SER A 25 9.19 3.70 -13.31
CA SER A 25 8.31 2.55 -13.13
C SER A 25 7.42 2.61 -11.87
N VAL A 26 6.87 3.79 -11.55
CA VAL A 26 6.03 4.00 -10.35
C VAL A 26 4.83 3.07 -10.31
N GLU A 27 4.08 2.98 -11.40
CA GLU A 27 2.92 2.09 -11.52
C GLU A 27 3.30 0.62 -11.34
N THR A 28 4.44 0.20 -11.90
CA THR A 28 4.98 -1.15 -11.70
C THR A 28 5.33 -1.39 -10.24
N GLY A 29 5.94 -0.42 -9.56
CA GLY A 29 6.25 -0.50 -8.13
C GLY A 29 4.98 -0.64 -7.27
N ILE A 30 3.93 0.09 -7.60
CA ILE A 30 2.61 -0.01 -6.96
C ILE A 30 2.00 -1.40 -7.20
N ALA A 31 1.98 -1.88 -8.44
CA ALA A 31 1.41 -3.19 -8.78
C ALA A 31 2.19 -4.35 -8.13
N LEU A 32 3.53 -4.25 -8.11
CA LEU A 32 4.39 -5.20 -7.38
C LEU A 32 4.10 -5.20 -5.88
N SER A 33 3.79 -4.06 -5.27
CA SER A 33 3.43 -4.01 -3.85
C SER A 33 2.17 -4.84 -3.55
N ALA A 34 1.15 -4.76 -4.41
CA ALA A 34 -0.06 -5.56 -4.28
C ALA A 34 0.24 -7.06 -4.44
N LEU A 35 1.02 -7.43 -5.45
CA LEU A 35 1.45 -8.81 -5.66
C LEU A 35 2.22 -9.36 -4.45
N VAL A 36 3.30 -8.69 -4.05
CA VAL A 36 4.21 -9.18 -3.00
C VAL A 36 3.52 -9.23 -1.64
N LEU A 37 2.86 -8.14 -1.22
CA LEU A 37 2.20 -8.10 0.09
C LEU A 37 0.97 -9.02 0.10
N GLY A 38 0.22 -9.11 -1.01
CA GLY A 38 -0.89 -10.04 -1.16
C GLY A 38 -0.43 -11.50 -1.00
N LEU A 39 0.65 -11.89 -1.68
CA LEU A 39 1.26 -13.23 -1.52
C LEU A 39 1.68 -13.51 -0.08
N MET A 40 2.30 -12.54 0.60
CA MET A 40 2.66 -12.71 2.01
C MET A 40 1.45 -12.97 2.89
N VAL A 41 0.31 -12.34 2.60
CA VAL A 41 -0.96 -12.60 3.31
C VAL A 41 -1.51 -13.99 2.97
N VAL A 42 -1.57 -14.37 1.68
CA VAL A 42 -2.08 -15.69 1.23
C VAL A 42 -1.26 -16.84 1.82
N LEU A 43 0.05 -16.70 1.83
CA LEU A 43 0.99 -17.70 2.28
C LEU A 43 1.25 -17.61 3.80
N ALA A 44 0.60 -16.66 4.49
CA ALA A 44 0.76 -16.39 5.92
C ALA A 44 2.23 -16.22 6.34
N VAL A 45 3.03 -15.55 5.50
CA VAL A 45 4.46 -15.31 5.73
C VAL A 45 4.62 -14.35 6.91
N ARG A 46 5.49 -14.71 7.86
CA ARG A 46 5.77 -13.93 9.08
C ARG A 46 7.23 -13.51 9.11
N PRO A 47 7.66 -12.53 8.30
CA PRO A 47 9.04 -12.10 8.31
C PRO A 47 9.38 -11.39 9.63
N PRO A 48 10.68 -11.26 9.98
CA PRO A 48 11.10 -10.36 11.05
C PRO A 48 10.58 -8.93 10.81
N LEU A 49 10.22 -8.22 11.89
CA LEU A 49 9.60 -6.89 11.80
C LEU A 49 10.40 -5.89 10.97
N TRP A 50 11.73 -5.92 11.07
CA TRP A 50 12.60 -5.02 10.31
C TRP A 50 12.54 -5.27 8.80
N VAL A 51 12.41 -6.54 8.37
CA VAL A 51 12.25 -6.90 6.95
C VAL A 51 10.91 -6.38 6.45
N ALA A 52 9.83 -6.56 7.22
CA ALA A 52 8.53 -6.04 6.87
C ALA A 52 8.54 -4.50 6.76
N ALA A 53 9.21 -3.82 7.69
CA ALA A 53 9.30 -2.37 7.68
C ALA A 53 10.06 -1.85 6.45
N VAL A 54 11.19 -2.47 6.09
CA VAL A 54 11.95 -2.12 4.89
C VAL A 54 11.13 -2.36 3.63
N LEU A 55 10.47 -3.51 3.51
CA LEU A 55 9.68 -3.86 2.34
C LEU A 55 8.49 -2.92 2.15
N VAL A 56 7.71 -2.70 3.21
CA VAL A 56 6.54 -1.80 3.20
C VAL A 56 6.98 -0.35 2.95
N GLY A 57 8.08 0.08 3.56
CA GLY A 57 8.65 1.42 3.34
C GLY A 57 9.12 1.62 1.90
N ALA A 58 9.81 0.65 1.31
CA ALA A 58 10.25 0.73 -0.07
C ALA A 58 9.07 0.90 -1.04
N PHE A 59 7.98 0.13 -0.86
CA PHE A 59 6.77 0.30 -1.65
C PHE A 59 6.06 1.63 -1.39
N ALA A 60 6.06 2.13 -0.14
CA ALA A 60 5.44 3.40 0.23
C ALA A 60 6.00 4.59 -0.56
N ILE A 61 7.26 4.55 -0.99
CA ILE A 61 7.87 5.61 -1.81
C ILE A 61 7.12 5.76 -3.14
N PHE A 62 6.80 4.66 -3.82
CA PHE A 62 6.11 4.68 -5.12
C PHE A 62 4.68 5.21 -4.99
N HIS A 63 3.95 4.72 -4.00
CA HIS A 63 2.61 5.22 -3.69
C HIS A 63 2.65 6.73 -3.38
N GLY A 64 3.59 7.13 -2.51
CA GLY A 64 3.77 8.53 -2.15
C GLY A 64 4.07 9.40 -3.36
N HIS A 65 5.02 8.98 -4.19
CA HIS A 65 5.43 9.70 -5.40
C HIS A 65 4.27 9.90 -6.38
N ALA A 66 3.46 8.86 -6.63
CA ALA A 66 2.27 8.96 -7.48
C ALA A 66 1.31 10.05 -6.96
N HIS A 67 0.90 9.96 -5.69
CA HIS A 67 -0.01 10.95 -5.10
C HIS A 67 0.60 12.35 -5.02
N GLY A 68 1.90 12.46 -4.76
CA GLY A 68 2.62 13.74 -4.74
C GLY A 68 2.69 14.40 -6.11
N THR A 69 2.73 13.60 -7.18
CA THR A 69 2.71 14.09 -8.56
C THR A 69 1.31 14.62 -8.94
N GLU A 70 0.24 13.99 -8.45
CA GLU A 70 -1.14 14.41 -8.71
C GLU A 70 -1.58 15.64 -7.88
N LEU A 71 -1.00 15.83 -6.69
CA LEU A 71 -1.44 16.83 -5.72
C LEU A 71 -1.42 18.28 -6.23
N PRO A 72 -0.40 18.76 -6.98
CA PRO A 72 -0.38 20.11 -7.55
C PRO A 72 -1.52 20.38 -8.54
N ASP A 73 -1.96 19.35 -9.27
CA ASP A 73 -3.01 19.44 -10.29
C ASP A 73 -4.42 19.21 -9.73
N ALA A 74 -4.52 18.87 -8.44
CA ALA A 74 -5.80 18.66 -7.78
C ALA A 74 -6.60 19.97 -7.67
N ALA A 75 -7.93 19.89 -7.83
CA ALA A 75 -8.83 21.04 -7.71
C ALA A 75 -8.71 21.77 -6.35
N SER A 76 -8.36 21.05 -5.29
CA SER A 76 -7.97 21.60 -3.99
C SER A 76 -6.91 20.72 -3.33
N PRO A 77 -5.63 21.14 -3.33
CA PRO A 77 -4.53 20.37 -2.73
C PRO A 77 -4.74 20.07 -1.24
N LEU A 78 -5.35 21.02 -0.51
CA LEU A 78 -5.70 20.84 0.91
C LEU A 78 -6.75 19.74 1.10
N ALA A 79 -7.85 19.79 0.34
CA ALA A 79 -8.91 18.79 0.44
C ALA A 79 -8.42 17.41 0.01
N TYR A 80 -7.60 17.34 -1.05
CA TYR A 80 -6.94 16.10 -1.48
C TYR A 80 -6.09 15.52 -0.35
N SER A 81 -5.22 16.34 0.26
CA SER A 81 -4.32 15.89 1.34
C SER A 81 -5.09 15.38 2.56
N LEU A 82 -6.14 16.09 2.98
CA LEU A 82 -6.97 15.67 4.12
C LEU A 82 -7.73 14.38 3.81
N GLY A 83 -8.36 14.30 2.64
CA GLY A 83 -9.05 13.09 2.18
C GLY A 83 -8.09 11.91 2.09
N PHE A 84 -6.89 12.13 1.57
CA PHE A 84 -5.84 11.13 1.46
C PHE A 84 -5.41 10.57 2.82
N VAL A 85 -5.12 11.44 3.80
CA VAL A 85 -4.74 11.03 5.15
C VAL A 85 -5.87 10.27 5.85
N ILE A 86 -7.12 10.76 5.75
CA ILE A 86 -8.28 10.11 6.35
C ILE A 86 -8.53 8.74 5.71
N ALA A 87 -8.55 8.67 4.38
CA ALA A 87 -8.75 7.42 3.65
C ALA A 87 -7.66 6.41 3.98
N THR A 88 -6.40 6.83 4.00
CA THR A 88 -5.27 5.97 4.39
C THR A 88 -5.42 5.46 5.82
N GLY A 89 -5.78 6.34 6.77
CA GLY A 89 -6.03 5.96 8.15
C GLY A 89 -7.17 4.94 8.28
N LEU A 90 -8.29 5.17 7.61
CA LEU A 90 -9.45 4.27 7.60
C LEU A 90 -9.09 2.91 6.99
N LEU A 91 -8.38 2.88 5.85
CA LEU A 91 -7.94 1.63 5.22
C LEU A 91 -7.04 0.81 6.14
N HIS A 92 -6.12 1.46 6.86
CA HIS A 92 -5.27 0.77 7.85
C HIS A 92 -6.10 0.18 8.99
N LEU A 93 -7.04 0.97 9.55
CA LEU A 93 -7.90 0.50 10.63
C LEU A 93 -8.80 -0.66 10.17
N SER A 94 -9.38 -0.56 8.98
CA SER A 94 -10.19 -1.64 8.38
C SER A 94 -9.36 -2.89 8.14
N GLY A 95 -8.14 -2.76 7.62
CA GLY A 95 -7.23 -3.88 7.41
C GLY A 95 -6.82 -4.57 8.73
N ILE A 96 -6.54 -3.80 9.78
CA ILE A 96 -6.24 -4.32 11.12
C ILE A 96 -7.47 -5.07 11.66
N ALA A 97 -8.66 -4.46 11.61
CA ALA A 97 -9.90 -5.07 12.07
C ALA A 97 -10.22 -6.36 11.31
N PHE A 98 -10.01 -6.40 9.99
CA PHE A 98 -10.16 -7.60 9.17
C PHE A 98 -9.14 -8.68 9.55
N GLY A 99 -7.90 -8.28 9.84
CA GLY A 99 -6.86 -9.19 10.33
C GLY A 99 -7.19 -9.88 11.64
N GLU A 100 -7.99 -9.26 12.51
CA GLU A 100 -8.41 -9.86 13.79
C GLU A 100 -9.35 -11.06 13.62
N LEU A 101 -9.95 -11.25 12.44
CA LEU A 101 -10.70 -12.46 12.10
C LEU A 101 -9.83 -13.72 12.23
N THR A 102 -8.52 -13.62 12.09
CA THR A 102 -7.58 -14.75 12.25
C THR A 102 -7.62 -15.41 13.62
N ARG A 103 -8.21 -14.76 14.64
CA ARG A 103 -8.51 -15.37 15.95
C ARG A 103 -9.52 -16.52 15.86
N TRP A 104 -10.26 -16.61 14.76
CA TRP A 104 -11.29 -17.63 14.51
C TRP A 104 -10.83 -18.58 13.40
N PRO A 105 -11.17 -19.89 13.45
CA PRO A 105 -10.72 -20.86 12.45
C PRO A 105 -11.08 -20.50 11.00
N TRP A 106 -12.26 -19.94 10.77
CA TRP A 106 -12.72 -19.52 9.44
C TRP A 106 -12.09 -18.21 8.97
N GLY A 107 -11.72 -17.33 9.90
CA GLY A 107 -11.22 -16.00 9.58
C GLY A 107 -9.81 -16.02 8.98
N SER A 108 -9.01 -17.05 9.29
CA SER A 108 -7.74 -17.30 8.60
C SER A 108 -7.94 -17.46 7.09
N ASN A 109 -8.94 -18.24 6.68
CA ASN A 109 -9.24 -18.42 5.26
C ASN A 109 -9.77 -17.13 4.61
N ALA A 110 -10.58 -16.34 5.33
CA ALA A 110 -11.06 -15.06 4.83
C ALA A 110 -9.92 -14.07 4.58
N VAL A 111 -8.99 -13.93 5.54
CA VAL A 111 -7.82 -13.04 5.40
C VAL A 111 -6.93 -13.48 4.24
N ARG A 112 -6.68 -14.79 4.11
CA ARG A 112 -5.89 -15.35 3.01
C ARG A 112 -6.58 -15.16 1.65
N ALA A 113 -7.90 -15.31 1.57
CA ALA A 113 -8.66 -15.02 0.35
C ALA A 113 -8.54 -13.54 -0.05
N GLY A 114 -8.59 -12.62 0.91
CA GLY A 114 -8.30 -11.20 0.67
C GLY A 114 -6.92 -10.98 0.08
N GLY A 115 -5.88 -11.61 0.66
CA GLY A 115 -4.53 -11.59 0.10
C GLY A 115 -4.47 -12.10 -1.35
N ALA A 116 -5.26 -13.13 -1.69
CA ALA A 116 -5.26 -13.73 -3.02
C ALA A 116 -5.86 -12.77 -4.05
N ILE A 117 -6.97 -12.12 -3.69
CA ILE A 117 -7.59 -11.10 -4.52
C ILE A 117 -6.62 -9.95 -4.79
N ILE A 118 -5.96 -9.44 -3.75
CA ILE A 118 -4.97 -8.35 -3.87
C ILE A 118 -3.81 -8.79 -4.77
N SER A 119 -3.30 -10.00 -4.57
CA SER A 119 -2.20 -10.53 -5.38
C SER A 119 -2.58 -10.70 -6.84
N LEU A 120 -3.78 -11.21 -7.13
CA LEU A 120 -4.29 -11.39 -8.49
C LEU A 120 -4.53 -10.04 -9.19
N ALA A 121 -5.03 -9.05 -8.46
CA ALA A 121 -5.13 -7.68 -8.99
C ALA A 121 -3.75 -7.13 -9.35
N GLY A 122 -2.74 -7.35 -8.50
CA GLY A 122 -1.35 -6.99 -8.80
C GLY A 122 -0.81 -7.65 -10.08
N VAL A 123 -1.09 -8.96 -10.27
CA VAL A 123 -0.76 -9.64 -11.55
C VAL A 123 -1.52 -9.03 -12.71
N GLY A 124 -2.81 -8.72 -12.54
CA GLY A 124 -3.63 -8.07 -13.56
C GLY A 124 -3.04 -6.77 -14.06
N PHE A 125 -2.67 -5.86 -13.14
CA PHE A 125 -2.00 -4.61 -13.48
C PHE A 125 -0.63 -4.82 -14.14
N LEU A 126 0.19 -5.75 -13.62
CA LEU A 126 1.52 -6.03 -14.20
C LEU A 126 1.46 -6.62 -15.61
N ALA A 127 0.39 -7.34 -15.93
CA ALA A 127 0.15 -7.90 -17.25
C ALA A 127 -0.61 -6.95 -18.19
N GLY A 128 -1.01 -5.76 -17.73
CA GLY A 128 -1.83 -4.82 -18.50
C GLY A 128 -3.25 -5.31 -18.78
N MET A 129 -3.79 -6.17 -17.91
CA MET A 129 -5.14 -6.72 -18.00
C MET A 129 -6.19 -5.91 -17.21
N LEU A 130 -5.73 -5.03 -16.32
CA LEU A 130 -6.50 -4.08 -15.51
C LEU A 130 -5.85 -2.70 -15.67
#